data_AF-A0A1I8N7G4-F1
#
_entry.id   AF-A0A1I8N7G4-F1
#
_cell.length_a   1.000
_cell.length_b   1.000
_cell.length_c   1.000
_cell.angle_alpha   90.00
_cell.angle_beta   90.00
_cell.angle_gamma   90.00
#
_symmetry.space_group_name_H-M   'P 1'
#
loop_
_entity.id
_entity.type
_entity.pdbx_description
1 polymer ?
#
loop_
_entity_poly.entity_id
_entity_poly.type
_entity_poly.pdbx_seq_one_letter_code
_entity_poly.pdbx_strand_id
1 'polypeptide(L)'
;MSKTVQKHTLAALFSFSHSLYVKDLLIVNSYTHTLFLDLFCLHIIALHTRNMKKFLIVAFIIKLAFADAVADIEHTPRYQLYESVIDKYLNIIWSPEIYQKAEEYINTLKKWSQSDERLQTTPIYNELQEEIEKCLQLLEALKKGQINSCQKQIALTKSHSNIGALLVSIKDETLRNDCVGKLFDFARPLRSFKAQRKEDFYKFLLQSMEKYLNENDSTVESEDVVEWYRKFSEQQNLFLVVKFIYLFPNERVHYVEKRKCQIQIVNGF
;
A
#
# COMPACT_ATOMS: atom_id res chain seq x y z
N MET A 1 22.40 20.38 -32.43
CA MET A 1 22.22 20.13 -30.98
C MET A 1 23.54 20.37 -30.27
N SER A 2 23.55 21.18 -29.21
CA SER A 2 24.77 21.48 -28.44
C SER A 2 25.27 20.24 -27.70
N LYS A 3 26.60 20.04 -27.64
CA LYS A 3 27.27 18.93 -26.89
C LYS A 3 26.82 18.85 -25.42
N THR A 4 26.32 19.96 -24.86
CA THR A 4 25.78 20.02 -23.50
C THR A 4 24.45 19.29 -23.37
N VAL A 5 23.59 19.32 -24.40
CA VAL A 5 22.27 18.66 -24.42
C VAL A 5 22.44 17.13 -24.43
N GLN A 6 23.36 16.61 -25.24
CA GLN A 6 23.68 15.18 -25.26
C GLN A 6 24.21 14.69 -23.90
N LYS A 7 25.02 15.48 -23.19
CA LYS A 7 25.58 15.11 -21.88
C LYS A 7 24.51 14.99 -20.79
N HIS A 8 23.48 15.85 -20.80
CA HIS A 8 22.39 15.80 -19.81
C HIS A 8 21.38 14.70 -20.12
N THR A 9 21.10 14.45 -21.41
CA THR A 9 20.24 13.33 -21.83
C THR A 9 20.90 11.97 -21.55
N LEU A 10 22.22 11.85 -21.76
CA LEU A 10 22.96 10.64 -21.41
C LEU A 10 23.06 10.43 -19.90
N ALA A 11 23.24 11.49 -19.10
CA ALA A 11 23.22 11.38 -17.64
C ALA A 11 21.85 10.93 -17.11
N ALA A 12 20.75 11.46 -17.68
CA ALA A 12 19.38 11.06 -17.33
C ALA A 12 19.08 9.60 -17.72
N LEU A 13 19.56 9.14 -18.87
CA LEU A 13 19.44 7.74 -19.29
C LEU A 13 20.34 6.80 -18.45
N PHE A 14 21.52 7.24 -18.03
CA PHE A 14 22.45 6.46 -17.20
C PHE A 14 21.95 6.29 -15.76
N SER A 15 21.22 7.27 -15.22
CA SER A 15 20.49 7.13 -13.94
C SER A 15 19.31 6.16 -14.04
N PHE A 16 18.73 5.99 -15.24
CA PHE A 16 17.61 5.09 -15.49
C PHE A 16 18.05 3.62 -15.58
N SER A 17 19.26 3.34 -16.05
CA SER A 17 19.75 1.96 -16.28
C SER A 17 20.42 1.30 -15.07
N HIS A 18 20.78 2.03 -14.01
CA HIS A 18 21.44 1.47 -12.82
C HIS A 18 20.50 1.13 -11.64
N SER A 19 19.18 1.17 -11.83
CA SER A 19 18.22 0.84 -10.76
C SER A 19 17.63 -0.58 -10.84
N LEU A 20 18.20 -1.45 -11.67
CA LEU A 20 17.78 -2.85 -11.79
C LEU A 20 19.00 -3.76 -11.72
N TYR A 21 19.27 -4.27 -10.52
CA TYR A 21 19.75 -5.63 -10.21
C TYR A 21 20.39 -5.64 -8.80
N VAL A 22 19.55 -5.78 -7.77
CA VAL A 22 19.97 -6.38 -6.49
C VAL A 22 18.81 -7.24 -6.01
N LYS A 23 19.06 -8.55 -5.89
CA LYS A 23 18.17 -9.52 -5.25
C LYS A 23 17.91 -9.09 -3.81
N ASP A 24 16.65 -9.18 -3.41
CA ASP A 24 16.22 -9.21 -2.02
C ASP A 24 16.58 -7.99 -1.16
N LEU A 25 16.13 -6.79 -1.55
CA LEU A 25 15.71 -5.69 -0.65
C LEU A 25 15.54 -4.42 -1.49
N LEU A 26 14.31 -3.91 -1.60
CA LEU A 26 14.12 -2.56 -2.12
C LEU A 26 12.82 -1.92 -1.60
N ILE A 27 13.00 -1.02 -0.63
CA ILE A 27 12.10 0.10 -0.38
C ILE A 27 12.62 1.25 -1.25
N VAL A 28 11.97 1.53 -2.38
CA VAL A 28 12.12 2.81 -3.08
C VAL A 28 10.75 3.43 -3.28
N ASN A 29 10.61 4.62 -2.73
CA ASN A 29 9.44 5.48 -2.78
C ASN A 29 9.26 6.02 -4.21
N SER A 30 8.38 5.38 -5.00
CA SER A 30 8.20 5.73 -6.42
C SER A 30 7.34 6.97 -6.65
N TYR A 31 6.78 7.60 -5.62
CA TYR A 31 5.88 8.76 -5.79
C TYR A 31 6.57 10.13 -5.62
N THR A 32 7.71 10.18 -4.93
CA THR A 32 8.54 11.40 -4.93
C THR A 32 9.15 11.66 -6.30
N HIS A 33 9.33 10.64 -7.15
CA HIS A 33 9.95 10.81 -8.46
C HIS A 33 9.01 11.37 -9.53
N THR A 34 7.75 10.97 -9.60
CA THR A 34 6.81 11.47 -10.63
C THR A 34 6.40 12.92 -10.36
N LEU A 35 6.08 13.26 -9.11
CA LEU A 35 5.74 14.64 -8.73
C LEU A 35 6.95 15.58 -8.83
N PHE A 36 8.17 15.13 -8.49
CA PHE A 36 9.36 15.93 -8.76
C PHE A 36 9.64 16.05 -10.25
N LEU A 37 9.43 15.00 -11.05
CA LEU A 37 9.68 15.06 -12.49
C LEU A 37 8.72 16.05 -13.17
N ASP A 38 7.44 16.02 -12.82
CA ASP A 38 6.44 16.94 -13.35
C ASP A 38 6.72 18.38 -12.90
N LEU A 39 7.04 18.60 -11.62
CA LEU A 39 7.42 19.92 -11.10
C LEU A 39 8.75 20.40 -11.68
N PHE A 40 9.73 19.54 -11.91
CA PHE A 40 11.05 19.87 -12.44
C PHE A 40 11.01 20.13 -13.95
N CYS A 41 10.22 19.36 -14.70
CA CYS A 41 9.90 19.64 -16.10
C CYS A 41 9.13 20.96 -16.24
N LEU A 42 8.13 21.21 -15.38
CA LEU A 42 7.44 22.50 -15.33
C LEU A 42 8.37 23.65 -14.93
N HIS A 43 9.32 23.43 -14.01
CA HIS A 43 10.29 24.45 -13.59
C HIS A 43 11.30 24.76 -14.69
N ILE A 44 11.79 23.75 -15.43
CA ILE A 44 12.68 23.92 -16.59
C ILE A 44 11.95 24.62 -17.74
N ILE A 45 10.69 24.28 -18.00
CA ILE A 45 9.85 24.93 -19.02
C ILE A 45 9.53 26.39 -18.61
N ALA A 46 9.25 26.64 -17.33
CA ALA A 46 9.02 27.97 -16.75
C ALA A 46 10.29 28.86 -16.79
N LEU A 47 11.47 28.28 -16.54
CA LEU A 47 12.75 28.97 -16.65
C LEU A 47 13.10 29.32 -18.11
N HIS A 48 12.57 28.59 -19.10
CA HIS A 48 12.87 28.80 -20.52
C HIS A 48 11.82 29.59 -21.31
N THR A 49 10.66 29.95 -20.72
CA THR A 49 9.62 30.69 -21.46
C THR A 49 9.14 31.94 -20.72
N ARG A 50 9.38 33.11 -21.35
CA ARG A 50 9.08 34.48 -20.88
C ARG A 50 7.57 34.80 -20.70
N ASN A 51 6.68 33.81 -20.68
CA ASN A 51 5.21 33.97 -20.75
C ASN A 51 4.45 33.17 -19.67
N MET A 52 4.85 33.31 -18.41
CA MET A 52 4.25 32.63 -17.25
C MET A 52 2.72 32.80 -17.10
N LYS A 53 2.15 33.94 -17.51
CA LYS A 53 0.69 34.20 -17.36
C LYS A 53 -0.17 33.32 -18.27
N LYS A 54 0.27 33.03 -19.49
CA LYS A 54 -0.48 32.18 -20.44
C LYS A 54 -0.43 30.71 -20.03
N PHE A 55 0.70 30.24 -19.50
CA PHE A 55 0.84 28.87 -18.99
C PHE A 55 0.03 28.62 -17.71
N LEU A 56 -0.02 29.59 -16.80
CA LEU A 56 -0.89 29.47 -15.62
C LEU A 56 -2.36 29.40 -16.00
N ILE A 57 -2.80 30.17 -17.01
CA ILE A 57 -4.17 30.12 -17.52
C ILE A 57 -4.43 28.78 -18.21
N VAL A 58 -3.51 28.28 -19.04
CA VAL A 58 -3.65 26.95 -19.68
C VAL A 58 -3.66 25.83 -18.64
N ALA A 59 -2.77 25.86 -17.65
CA ALA A 59 -2.75 24.88 -16.55
C ALA A 59 -4.02 24.95 -15.69
N PHE A 60 -4.58 26.14 -15.49
CA PHE A 60 -5.84 26.35 -14.77
C PHE A 60 -7.06 25.87 -15.57
N ILE A 61 -7.11 26.15 -16.87
CA ILE A 61 -8.15 25.64 -17.79
C ILE A 61 -8.06 24.13 -17.90
N ILE A 62 -6.85 23.57 -17.98
CA ILE A 62 -6.62 22.11 -17.95
C ILE A 62 -7.12 21.55 -16.61
N LYS A 63 -6.76 22.15 -15.47
CA LYS A 63 -7.29 21.73 -14.16
C LYS A 63 -8.81 21.80 -14.06
N LEU A 64 -9.44 22.84 -14.59
CA LEU A 64 -10.90 23.00 -14.60
C LEU A 64 -11.57 21.97 -15.52
N ALA A 65 -11.03 21.73 -16.71
CA ALA A 65 -11.53 20.71 -17.62
C ALA A 65 -11.36 19.29 -17.05
N PHE A 66 -10.29 19.03 -16.29
CA PHE A 66 -10.14 17.79 -15.53
C PHE A 66 -11.10 17.74 -14.34
N ALA A 67 -11.38 18.85 -13.65
CA ALA A 67 -12.31 18.87 -12.51
C ALA A 67 -13.76 18.53 -12.91
N ASP A 68 -14.23 18.97 -14.07
CA ASP A 68 -15.57 18.62 -14.58
C ASP A 68 -15.64 17.15 -15.07
N ALA A 69 -14.56 16.62 -15.65
CA ALA A 69 -14.47 15.20 -16.02
C ALA A 69 -14.36 14.25 -14.80
N VAL A 70 -13.85 14.76 -13.67
CA VAL A 70 -13.64 14.03 -12.42
C VAL A 70 -14.94 13.81 -11.64
N ALA A 71 -15.97 14.63 -11.84
CA ALA A 71 -17.28 14.43 -11.20
C ALA A 71 -18.10 13.28 -11.85
N ASP A 72 -17.83 12.94 -13.10
CA ASP A 72 -18.60 11.93 -13.86
C ASP A 72 -18.08 10.49 -13.63
N ILE A 73 -16.80 10.35 -13.24
CA ILE A 73 -16.18 9.01 -13.10
C ILE A 73 -16.81 8.18 -11.97
N GLU A 74 -17.30 8.80 -10.88
CA GLU A 74 -17.86 8.09 -9.72
C GLU A 74 -19.11 7.27 -10.06
N HIS A 75 -19.83 7.68 -11.10
CA HIS A 75 -21.06 7.03 -11.53
C HIS A 75 -20.83 5.94 -12.58
N THR A 76 -19.59 5.78 -13.06
CA THR A 76 -19.26 4.74 -14.04
C THR A 76 -19.29 3.36 -13.38
N PRO A 77 -19.81 2.32 -14.06
CA PRO A 77 -19.76 0.94 -13.58
C PRO A 77 -18.34 0.47 -13.25
N ARG A 78 -17.34 0.97 -14.00
CA ARG A 78 -15.93 0.64 -13.82
C ARG A 78 -15.38 1.20 -12.50
N TYR A 79 -15.68 2.46 -12.18
CA TYR A 79 -15.34 3.03 -10.87
C TYR A 79 -16.06 2.32 -9.73
N GLN A 80 -17.34 1.95 -9.89
CA GLN A 80 -18.09 1.23 -8.85
C GLN A 80 -17.50 -0.16 -8.58
N LEU A 81 -17.08 -0.88 -9.62
CA LEU A 81 -16.32 -2.14 -9.48
C LEU A 81 -15.02 -1.89 -8.72
N TYR A 82 -14.25 -0.88 -9.13
CA TYR A 82 -12.99 -0.52 -8.48
C TYR A 82 -13.17 -0.18 -6.99
N GLU A 83 -14.08 0.76 -6.67
CA GLU A 83 -14.34 1.27 -5.33
C GLU A 83 -14.81 0.14 -4.40
N SER A 84 -15.72 -0.71 -4.89
CA SER A 84 -16.22 -1.84 -4.10
C SER A 84 -15.15 -2.90 -3.82
N VAL A 85 -14.33 -3.24 -4.82
CA VAL A 85 -13.22 -4.20 -4.66
C VAL A 85 -12.16 -3.66 -3.71
N ILE A 86 -11.76 -2.40 -3.86
CA ILE A 86 -10.71 -1.82 -3.02
C ILE A 86 -11.17 -1.60 -1.58
N ASP A 87 -12.41 -1.17 -1.37
CA ASP A 87 -13.00 -1.05 -0.02
C ASP A 87 -13.09 -2.41 0.66
N LYS A 88 -13.53 -3.45 -0.05
CA LYS A 88 -13.59 -4.80 0.50
C LYS A 88 -12.19 -5.33 0.81
N TYR A 89 -11.22 -5.11 -0.08
CA TYR A 89 -9.82 -5.50 0.12
C TYR A 89 -9.22 -4.81 1.35
N LEU A 90 -9.40 -3.49 1.48
CA LEU A 90 -8.94 -2.73 2.65
C LEU A 90 -9.57 -3.26 3.93
N ASN A 91 -10.85 -3.62 3.92
CA ASN A 91 -11.51 -4.17 5.11
C ASN A 91 -10.93 -5.50 5.58
N ILE A 92 -10.31 -6.31 4.71
CA ILE A 92 -9.62 -7.55 5.13
C ILE A 92 -8.34 -7.21 5.91
N ILE A 93 -7.70 -6.09 5.59
CA ILE A 93 -6.39 -5.69 6.12
C ILE A 93 -6.54 -4.74 7.31
N TRP A 94 -7.52 -3.85 7.25
CA TRP A 94 -7.61 -2.62 8.05
C TRP A 94 -8.99 -2.39 8.65
N SER A 95 -9.65 -3.45 9.11
CA SER A 95 -10.93 -3.37 9.80
C SER A 95 -10.79 -3.33 11.32
N PRO A 96 -11.83 -2.85 12.04
CA PRO A 96 -11.88 -2.86 13.50
C PRO A 96 -11.56 -4.23 14.12
N GLU A 97 -12.07 -5.32 13.53
CA GLU A 97 -11.81 -6.67 14.06
C GLU A 97 -10.35 -7.09 13.88
N ILE A 98 -9.70 -6.65 12.78
CA ILE A 98 -8.28 -6.90 12.57
C ILE A 98 -7.45 -6.12 13.60
N TYR A 99 -7.79 -4.87 13.88
CA TYR A 99 -7.10 -4.11 14.92
C TYR A 99 -7.25 -4.76 16.29
N GLN A 100 -8.45 -5.22 16.64
CA GLN A 100 -8.69 -5.94 17.89
C GLN A 100 -7.85 -7.22 17.98
N LYS A 101 -7.81 -8.03 16.92
CA LYS A 101 -7.00 -9.27 16.90
C LYS A 101 -5.49 -8.99 16.91
N ALA A 102 -5.05 -7.92 16.27
CA ALA A 102 -3.67 -7.47 16.35
C ALA A 102 -3.32 -7.00 17.78
N GLU A 103 -4.22 -6.29 18.46
CA GLU A 103 -4.04 -5.85 19.84
C GLU A 103 -3.95 -7.04 20.81
N GLU A 104 -4.81 -8.06 20.68
CA GLU A 104 -4.73 -9.31 21.44
C GLU A 104 -3.35 -9.98 21.29
N TYR A 105 -2.86 -10.04 20.05
CA TYR A 105 -1.56 -10.59 19.70
C TYR A 105 -0.40 -9.78 20.33
N ILE A 106 -0.37 -8.45 20.15
CA ILE A 106 0.70 -7.59 20.68
C ILE A 106 0.69 -7.59 22.20
N ASN A 107 -0.48 -7.61 22.85
CA ASN A 107 -0.58 -7.74 24.31
C ASN A 107 -0.04 -9.08 24.82
N THR A 108 -0.25 -10.16 24.07
CA THR A 108 0.31 -11.47 24.41
C THR A 108 1.84 -11.45 24.30
N LEU A 109 2.37 -10.86 23.23
CA LEU A 109 3.81 -10.65 23.05
C LEU A 109 4.41 -9.82 24.19
N LYS A 110 3.74 -8.72 24.57
CA LYS A 110 4.13 -7.86 25.70
C LYS A 110 4.26 -8.67 26.99
N LYS A 111 3.19 -9.37 27.39
CA LYS A 111 3.17 -10.19 28.62
C LYS A 111 4.28 -11.24 28.64
N TRP A 112 4.46 -11.96 27.54
CA TRP A 112 5.54 -12.96 27.44
C TRP A 112 6.92 -12.32 27.55
N SER A 113 7.18 -11.23 26.82
CA SER A 113 8.48 -10.57 26.84
C SER A 113 8.87 -10.03 28.22
N GLN A 114 7.88 -9.63 29.02
CA GLN A 114 8.06 -9.17 30.41
C GLN A 114 8.28 -10.31 31.41
N SER A 115 8.00 -11.56 31.02
CA SER A 115 8.20 -12.75 31.84
C SER A 115 9.48 -13.52 31.48
N ASP A 116 10.06 -13.28 30.31
CA ASP A 116 11.24 -14.00 29.83
C ASP A 116 12.54 -13.33 30.31
N GLU A 117 13.20 -13.95 31.29
CA GLU A 117 14.44 -13.41 31.89
C GLU A 117 15.60 -13.33 30.89
N ARG A 118 15.70 -14.29 29.95
CA ARG A 118 16.77 -14.31 28.96
C ARG A 118 16.63 -13.13 28.02
N LEU A 119 15.42 -12.87 27.52
CA LEU A 119 15.11 -11.73 26.68
C LEU A 119 15.38 -10.40 27.40
N GLN A 120 15.01 -10.29 28.68
CA GLN A 120 15.24 -9.10 29.51
C GLN A 120 16.73 -8.73 29.63
N THR A 121 17.62 -9.71 29.59
CA THR A 121 19.08 -9.47 29.66
C THR A 121 19.68 -9.05 28.32
N THR A 122 18.91 -9.09 27.23
CA THR A 122 19.42 -8.72 25.90
C THR A 122 19.50 -7.19 25.72
N PRO A 123 20.47 -6.70 24.93
CA PRO A 123 20.58 -5.26 24.65
C PRO A 123 19.36 -4.66 23.92
N ILE A 124 18.58 -5.47 23.21
CA ILE A 124 17.42 -5.02 22.44
C ILE A 124 16.15 -4.84 23.30
N TYR A 125 16.16 -5.29 24.56
CA TYR A 125 14.94 -5.43 25.34
C TYR A 125 14.17 -4.13 25.51
N ASN A 126 14.86 -3.03 25.83
CA ASN A 126 14.23 -1.73 26.01
C ASN A 126 13.60 -1.23 24.70
N GLU A 127 14.33 -1.33 23.59
CA GLU A 127 13.82 -0.93 22.26
C GLU A 127 12.63 -1.79 21.82
N LEU A 128 12.66 -3.09 22.13
CA LEU A 128 11.54 -4.00 21.90
C LEU A 128 10.30 -3.58 22.68
N GLN A 129 10.43 -3.22 23.97
CA GLN A 129 9.29 -2.75 24.77
C GLN A 129 8.72 -1.43 24.21
N GLU A 130 9.58 -0.51 23.76
CA GLU A 130 9.15 0.75 23.14
C GLU A 130 8.34 0.52 21.85
N GLU A 131 8.81 -0.37 20.95
CA GLU A 131 8.08 -0.68 19.71
C GLU A 131 6.78 -1.45 19.98
N ILE A 132 6.74 -2.34 20.98
CA ILE A 132 5.51 -3.01 21.43
C ILE A 132 4.48 -1.97 21.93
N GLU A 133 4.89 -1.05 22.79
CA GLU A 133 3.99 -0.02 23.34
C GLU A 133 3.48 0.91 22.24
N LYS A 134 4.36 1.31 21.32
CA LYS A 134 3.98 2.11 20.15
C LYS A 134 2.96 1.41 19.25
N CYS A 135 3.11 0.10 19.02
CA CYS A 135 2.11 -0.69 18.31
C CYS A 135 0.74 -0.63 19.02
N LEU A 136 0.71 -0.81 20.34
CA LEU A 136 -0.54 -0.76 21.12
C LEU A 136 -1.21 0.62 21.05
N GLN A 137 -0.43 1.70 21.20
CA GLN A 137 -0.95 3.06 21.08
C GLN A 137 -1.53 3.35 19.69
N LEU A 138 -0.86 2.89 18.63
CA LEU A 138 -1.34 3.04 17.26
C LEU A 138 -2.62 2.24 17.00
N LEU A 139 -2.69 1.01 17.51
CA LEU A 139 -3.89 0.16 17.40
C LEU A 139 -5.09 0.79 18.10
N GLU A 140 -4.90 1.31 19.31
CA GLU A 140 -5.95 1.99 20.05
C GLU A 140 -6.41 3.28 19.34
N ALA A 141 -5.48 4.04 18.75
CA ALA A 141 -5.80 5.20 17.94
C ALA A 141 -6.54 4.86 16.64
N LEU A 142 -6.26 3.70 16.04
CA LEU A 142 -6.93 3.21 14.83
C LEU A 142 -8.35 2.71 15.13
N LYS A 143 -8.56 2.04 16.27
CA LYS A 143 -9.88 1.61 16.75
C LYS A 143 -10.84 2.78 17.01
N LYS A 144 -10.32 3.90 17.52
CA LYS A 144 -11.10 5.11 17.85
C LYS A 144 -11.59 5.93 16.64
N GLY A 145 -11.24 5.51 15.41
CA GLY A 145 -11.82 6.07 14.18
C GLY A 145 -11.39 7.51 13.90
N GLN A 146 -10.29 7.68 13.17
CA GLN A 146 -10.03 8.93 12.46
C GLN A 146 -9.90 8.68 10.97
N ILE A 147 -10.61 9.51 10.20
CA ILE A 147 -10.81 9.51 8.74
C ILE A 147 -9.48 9.62 7.94
N ASN A 148 -8.34 9.86 8.61
CA ASN A 148 -6.99 9.83 8.02
C ASN A 148 -6.13 8.71 8.65
N SER A 149 -6.61 7.47 8.60
CA SER A 149 -5.98 6.29 9.22
C SER A 149 -4.71 5.79 8.51
N CYS A 150 -4.48 6.21 7.26
CA CYS A 150 -3.38 5.74 6.40
C CYS A 150 -2.00 5.87 7.05
N GLN A 151 -1.66 7.06 7.56
CA GLN A 151 -0.36 7.30 8.18
C GLN A 151 -0.15 6.46 9.44
N LYS A 152 -1.22 6.25 10.23
CA LYS A 152 -1.20 5.40 11.41
C LYS A 152 -1.07 3.91 11.05
N GLN A 153 -1.72 3.46 9.98
CA GLN A 153 -1.57 2.10 9.43
C GLN A 153 -0.14 1.83 8.95
N ILE A 154 0.47 2.80 8.25
CA ILE A 154 1.88 2.72 7.82
C ILE A 154 2.80 2.69 9.04
N ALA A 155 2.57 3.59 10.01
CA ALA A 155 3.36 3.63 11.24
C ALA A 155 3.24 2.32 12.04
N LEU A 156 2.05 1.73 12.10
CA LEU A 156 1.79 0.45 12.77
C LEU A 156 2.54 -0.68 12.08
N THR A 157 2.46 -0.74 10.75
CA THR A 157 3.20 -1.75 9.95
C THR A 157 4.69 -1.63 10.17
N LYS A 158 5.23 -0.41 10.13
CA LYS A 158 6.65 -0.15 10.37
C LYS A 158 7.09 -0.57 11.77
N SER A 159 6.31 -0.20 12.79
CA SER A 159 6.59 -0.55 14.19
C SER A 159 6.55 -2.06 14.42
N HIS A 160 5.56 -2.75 13.84
CA HIS A 160 5.47 -4.22 13.88
C HIS A 160 6.66 -4.89 13.17
N SER A 161 7.09 -4.38 12.02
CA SER A 161 8.30 -4.88 11.34
C SER A 161 9.57 -4.65 12.17
N ASN A 162 9.68 -3.53 12.88
CA ASN A 162 10.81 -3.26 13.78
C ASN A 162 10.90 -4.30 14.90
N ILE A 163 9.76 -4.70 15.50
CA ILE A 163 9.72 -5.81 16.48
C ILE A 163 10.36 -7.07 15.88
N GLY A 164 9.94 -7.47 14.67
CA GLY A 164 10.51 -8.63 14.00
C GLY A 164 12.01 -8.51 13.75
N ALA A 165 12.47 -7.35 13.28
CA ALA A 165 13.88 -7.08 13.03
C ALA A 165 14.73 -7.15 14.31
N LEU A 166 14.23 -6.60 15.42
CA LEU A 166 14.87 -6.66 16.73
C LEU A 166 15.06 -8.11 17.18
N LEU A 167 13.98 -8.90 17.16
CA LEU A 167 14.04 -10.31 17.57
C LEU A 167 15.02 -11.13 16.71
N VAL A 168 15.07 -10.88 15.39
CA VAL A 168 16.02 -11.55 14.47
C VAL A 168 17.47 -11.11 14.73
N SER A 169 17.69 -9.90 15.25
CA SER A 169 19.04 -9.39 15.55
C SER A 169 19.70 -10.00 16.81
N ILE A 170 18.95 -10.79 17.59
CA ILE A 170 19.48 -11.47 18.79
C ILE A 170 20.64 -12.41 18.40
N LYS A 171 21.79 -12.23 19.08
CA LYS A 171 23.02 -13.00 18.83
C LYS A 171 22.92 -14.46 19.27
N ASP A 172 22.30 -14.72 20.43
CA ASP A 172 22.01 -16.08 20.90
C ASP A 172 21.00 -16.73 19.95
N GLU A 173 21.46 -17.72 19.19
CA GLU A 173 20.65 -18.42 18.19
C GLU A 173 19.47 -19.17 18.80
N THR A 174 19.66 -19.78 19.98
CA THR A 174 18.59 -20.53 20.64
C THR A 174 17.50 -19.57 21.11
N LEU A 175 17.89 -18.46 21.73
CA LEU A 175 16.96 -17.42 22.15
C LEU A 175 16.26 -16.78 20.95
N ARG A 176 17.00 -16.44 19.88
CA ARG A 176 16.46 -15.89 18.64
C ARG A 176 15.38 -16.80 18.05
N ASN A 177 15.68 -18.09 17.92
CA ASN A 177 14.76 -19.06 17.33
C ASN A 177 13.49 -19.23 18.18
N ASP A 178 13.61 -19.25 19.51
CA ASP A 178 12.44 -19.29 20.41
C ASP A 178 11.62 -18.00 20.29
N CYS A 179 12.27 -16.83 20.33
CA CYS A 179 11.61 -15.52 20.17
C CYS A 179 10.83 -15.43 18.85
N VAL A 180 11.44 -15.84 17.75
CA VAL A 180 10.79 -15.89 16.43
C VAL A 180 9.63 -16.89 16.47
N GLY A 181 9.82 -18.08 17.02
CA GLY A 181 8.76 -19.08 17.22
C GLY A 181 7.55 -18.54 17.98
N LYS A 182 7.77 -17.85 19.09
CA LYS A 182 6.70 -17.19 19.88
C LYS A 182 5.95 -16.14 19.06
N LEU A 183 6.66 -15.32 18.29
CA LEU A 183 6.04 -14.34 17.39
C LEU A 183 5.08 -15.01 16.39
N PHE A 184 5.51 -16.13 15.80
CA PHE A 184 4.70 -16.94 14.88
C PHE A 184 3.47 -17.53 15.58
N ASP A 185 3.65 -18.07 16.78
CA ASP A 185 2.58 -18.70 17.55
C ASP A 185 1.53 -17.69 18.01
N PHE A 186 1.96 -16.55 18.56
CA PHE A 186 1.04 -15.51 19.02
C PHE A 186 0.29 -14.85 17.86
N ALA A 187 0.88 -14.78 16.67
CA ALA A 187 0.22 -14.25 15.47
C ALA A 187 -0.74 -15.26 14.81
N ARG A 188 -0.71 -16.55 15.21
CA ARG A 188 -1.49 -17.63 14.57
C ARG A 188 -3.01 -17.35 14.53
N PRO A 189 -3.67 -16.90 15.62
CA PRO A 189 -5.10 -16.60 15.58
C PRO A 189 -5.46 -15.52 14.56
N LEU A 190 -4.63 -14.47 14.46
CA LEU A 190 -4.82 -13.40 13.47
C LEU A 190 -4.67 -13.92 12.04
N ARG A 191 -3.76 -14.87 11.78
CA ARG A 191 -3.59 -15.49 10.45
C ARG A 191 -4.79 -16.32 10.06
N SER A 192 -5.30 -17.17 10.95
CA SER A 192 -6.50 -17.98 10.71
C SER A 192 -7.71 -17.07 10.41
N PHE A 193 -7.85 -15.98 11.16
CA PHE A 193 -8.90 -14.99 10.93
C PHE A 193 -8.78 -14.29 9.56
N LYS A 194 -7.56 -13.88 9.17
CA LYS A 194 -7.29 -13.31 7.85
C LYS A 194 -7.54 -14.30 6.71
N ALA A 195 -7.22 -15.58 6.90
CA ALA A 195 -7.43 -16.62 5.89
C ALA A 195 -8.92 -16.81 5.56
N GLN A 196 -9.78 -16.84 6.57
CA GLN A 196 -11.23 -16.91 6.37
C GLN A 196 -11.76 -15.70 5.59
N ARG A 197 -11.37 -14.48 6.01
CA ARG A 197 -11.80 -13.25 5.32
C ARG A 197 -11.28 -13.14 3.89
N LYS A 198 -10.11 -13.72 3.61
CA LYS A 198 -9.56 -13.83 2.25
C LYS A 198 -10.50 -14.65 1.36
N GLU A 199 -11.00 -15.78 1.85
CA GLU A 199 -11.93 -16.63 1.08
C GLU A 199 -13.23 -15.88 0.77
N ASP A 200 -13.82 -15.21 1.77
CA ASP A 200 -15.03 -14.41 1.61
C ASP A 200 -14.84 -13.27 0.60
N PHE A 201 -13.64 -12.67 0.59
CA PHE A 201 -13.28 -11.65 -0.38
C PHE A 201 -13.22 -12.20 -1.81
N TYR A 202 -12.64 -13.38 -2.05
CA TYR A 202 -12.58 -13.93 -3.40
C TYR A 202 -13.97 -14.29 -3.93
N LYS A 203 -14.85 -14.80 -3.07
CA LYS A 203 -16.26 -15.01 -3.43
C LYS A 203 -16.91 -13.69 -3.85
N PHE A 204 -16.73 -12.64 -3.06
CA PHE A 204 -17.22 -11.29 -3.37
C PHE A 204 -16.61 -10.71 -4.66
N LEU A 205 -15.30 -10.86 -4.86
CA LEU A 205 -14.59 -10.35 -6.03
C LEU A 205 -15.13 -10.97 -7.31
N LEU A 206 -15.25 -12.31 -7.36
CA LEU A 206 -15.77 -13.01 -8.52
C LEU A 206 -17.23 -12.60 -8.80
N GLN A 207 -18.08 -12.53 -7.78
CA GLN A 207 -19.47 -12.08 -7.94
C GLN A 207 -19.56 -10.64 -8.46
N SER A 208 -18.70 -9.74 -7.99
CA SER A 208 -18.70 -8.34 -8.40
C SER A 208 -18.23 -8.17 -9.85
N MET A 209 -17.21 -8.91 -10.24
CA MET A 209 -16.71 -8.94 -11.62
C MET A 209 -17.73 -9.56 -12.57
N GLU A 210 -18.36 -10.67 -12.20
CA GLU A 210 -19.42 -11.30 -13.00
C GLU A 210 -20.61 -10.36 -13.20
N LYS A 211 -21.05 -9.69 -12.13
CA LYS A 211 -22.09 -8.65 -12.22
C LYS A 211 -21.69 -7.55 -13.21
N TYR A 212 -20.48 -7.01 -13.08
CA TYR A 212 -19.98 -5.96 -13.97
C TYR A 212 -19.96 -6.42 -15.44
N LEU A 213 -19.48 -7.63 -15.71
CA LEU A 213 -19.41 -8.19 -17.06
C LEU A 213 -20.81 -8.38 -17.67
N ASN A 214 -21.75 -8.93 -16.90
CA ASN A 214 -23.14 -9.12 -17.37
C ASN A 214 -23.84 -7.79 -17.70
N GLU A 215 -23.49 -6.70 -17.00
CA GLU A 215 -24.07 -5.38 -17.21
C GLU A 215 -23.36 -4.58 -18.34
N ASN A 216 -22.16 -4.99 -18.78
CA ASN A 216 -21.29 -4.21 -19.68
C ASN A 216 -20.60 -5.04 -20.79
N ASP A 217 -21.20 -6.16 -21.22
CA ASP A 217 -20.61 -7.24 -22.04
C ASP A 217 -20.08 -6.84 -23.44
N SER A 218 -20.10 -5.56 -23.82
CA SER A 218 -19.77 -5.09 -25.17
C SER A 218 -18.75 -3.94 -25.26
N THR A 219 -17.97 -3.67 -24.21
CA THR A 219 -16.96 -2.59 -24.21
C THR A 219 -15.53 -3.13 -24.23
N VAL A 220 -14.57 -2.39 -24.80
CA VAL A 220 -13.13 -2.76 -24.71
C VAL A 220 -12.66 -2.81 -23.24
N GLU A 221 -13.32 -2.05 -22.37
CA GLU A 221 -13.11 -2.04 -20.91
C GLU A 221 -13.72 -3.26 -20.17
N SER A 222 -14.40 -4.16 -20.88
CA SER A 222 -14.80 -5.45 -20.33
C SER A 222 -13.78 -6.55 -20.65
N GLU A 223 -13.05 -6.44 -21.76
CA GLU A 223 -12.06 -7.44 -22.20
C GLU A 223 -10.91 -7.63 -21.19
N ASP A 224 -10.41 -6.54 -20.59
CA ASP A 224 -9.39 -6.62 -19.54
C ASP A 224 -9.96 -7.27 -18.27
N VAL A 225 -11.19 -6.93 -17.87
CA VAL A 225 -11.86 -7.53 -16.71
C VAL A 225 -12.13 -9.03 -16.92
N VAL A 226 -12.48 -9.47 -18.13
CA VAL A 226 -12.66 -10.90 -18.48
C VAL A 226 -11.37 -11.70 -18.23
N GLU A 227 -10.22 -11.19 -18.65
CA GLU A 227 -8.94 -11.88 -18.43
C GLU A 227 -8.67 -12.07 -16.93
N TRP A 228 -8.95 -11.03 -16.13
CA TRP A 228 -8.74 -11.08 -14.68
C TRP A 228 -9.76 -11.94 -13.95
N TYR A 229 -11.02 -11.97 -14.41
CA TYR A 229 -12.03 -12.87 -13.88
C TYR A 229 -11.57 -14.33 -14.01
N ARG A 230 -11.08 -14.71 -15.20
CA ARG A 230 -10.49 -16.04 -15.44
C ARG A 230 -9.27 -16.30 -14.55
N LYS A 231 -8.38 -15.32 -14.38
CA LYS A 231 -7.22 -15.48 -13.48
C LYS A 231 -7.63 -15.71 -12.02
N PHE A 232 -8.65 -15.00 -11.52
CA PHE A 232 -9.10 -15.15 -10.13
C PHE A 232 -9.93 -16.41 -9.89
N SER A 233 -10.61 -16.94 -10.90
CA SER A 233 -11.31 -18.23 -10.78
C SER A 233 -10.33 -19.40 -10.69
N GLU A 234 -9.14 -19.27 -11.29
CA GLU A 234 -8.06 -20.27 -11.23
C GLU A 234 -7.16 -20.10 -10.00
N GLN A 235 -6.93 -18.85 -9.53
CA GLN A 235 -5.92 -18.56 -8.51
C GLN A 235 -6.37 -17.52 -7.47
N GLN A 236 -6.35 -17.91 -6.19
CA GLN A 236 -6.62 -17.03 -5.06
C GLN A 236 -5.33 -16.46 -4.44
N ASN A 237 -4.78 -15.41 -5.05
CA ASN A 237 -3.57 -14.75 -4.57
C ASN A 237 -3.77 -13.23 -4.38
N LEU A 238 -3.63 -12.72 -3.15
CA LEU A 238 -3.90 -11.31 -2.84
C LEU A 238 -2.97 -10.37 -3.63
N PHE A 239 -1.79 -10.83 -4.02
CA PHE A 239 -0.90 -10.08 -4.91
C PHE A 239 -1.50 -9.85 -6.31
N LEU A 240 -2.33 -10.77 -6.80
CA LEU A 240 -3.07 -10.59 -8.05
C LEU A 240 -4.14 -9.49 -7.91
N VAL A 241 -4.74 -9.33 -6.73
CA VAL A 241 -5.70 -8.25 -6.45
C VAL A 241 -5.04 -6.89 -6.56
N VAL A 242 -3.81 -6.76 -6.06
CA VAL A 242 -3.01 -5.55 -6.22
C VAL A 242 -2.87 -5.23 -7.71
N LYS A 243 -2.37 -6.18 -8.51
CA LYS A 243 -2.21 -5.98 -9.94
C LYS A 243 -3.52 -5.64 -10.66
N PHE A 244 -4.62 -6.26 -10.25
CA PHE A 244 -5.95 -5.93 -10.76
C PHE A 244 -6.33 -4.47 -10.47
N ILE A 245 -6.13 -3.99 -9.24
CA ILE A 245 -6.34 -2.58 -8.85
C ILE A 245 -5.50 -1.63 -9.72
N TYR A 246 -4.32 -2.03 -10.18
CA TYR A 246 -3.47 -1.21 -11.06
C TYR A 246 -4.00 -1.06 -12.50
N LEU A 247 -4.99 -1.84 -12.93
CA LEU A 247 -5.66 -1.69 -14.24
C LEU A 247 -6.60 -0.48 -14.31
N PHE A 248 -6.88 0.14 -13.17
CA PHE A 248 -7.83 1.23 -13.02
C PHE A 248 -7.10 2.53 -12.64
N PRO A 249 -6.24 3.07 -13.52
CA PRO A 249 -5.38 4.20 -13.17
C PRO A 249 -6.18 5.48 -12.87
N ASN A 250 -7.28 5.72 -13.59
CA ASN A 250 -8.11 6.92 -13.44
C ASN A 250 -8.93 6.83 -12.15
N GLU A 251 -9.58 5.70 -11.93
CA GLU A 251 -10.38 5.39 -10.74
C GLU A 251 -9.50 5.44 -9.49
N ARG A 252 -8.25 4.94 -9.57
CA ARG A 252 -7.30 5.00 -8.47
C ARG A 252 -6.94 6.43 -8.10
N VAL A 253 -6.62 7.28 -9.09
CA VAL A 253 -6.30 8.69 -8.82
C VAL A 253 -7.47 9.35 -8.12
N HIS A 254 -8.68 9.16 -8.65
CA HIS A 254 -9.92 9.68 -8.08
C HIS A 254 -10.17 9.21 -6.64
N TYR A 255 -10.09 7.89 -6.43
CA TYR A 255 -10.30 7.27 -5.13
C TYR A 255 -9.29 7.78 -4.07
N VAL A 256 -8.01 7.94 -4.46
CA VAL A 256 -6.96 8.46 -3.57
C VAL A 256 -7.23 9.93 -3.19
N GLU A 257 -7.66 10.75 -4.15
CA GLU A 257 -8.05 12.15 -3.90
C GLU A 257 -9.25 12.24 -2.95
N LYS A 258 -10.29 11.40 -3.17
CA LYS A 258 -11.50 11.31 -2.34
C LYS A 258 -11.19 10.86 -0.90
N ARG A 259 -10.41 9.79 -0.75
CA ARG A 259 -10.13 9.16 0.56
C ARG A 259 -8.98 9.81 1.33
N LYS A 260 -8.19 10.68 0.69
CA LYS A 260 -6.96 11.28 1.26
C LYS A 260 -5.99 10.26 1.87
N CYS A 261 -6.10 8.99 1.44
CA CYS A 261 -5.27 7.88 1.86
C CYS A 261 -4.67 7.28 0.61
N GLN A 262 -3.36 7.47 0.44
CA GLN A 262 -2.60 6.70 -0.52
C GLN A 262 -2.53 5.28 0.02
N ILE A 263 -3.32 4.37 -0.54
CA ILE A 263 -3.15 2.95 -0.26
C ILE A 263 -1.76 2.59 -0.77
N GLN A 264 -0.77 2.61 0.12
CA GLN A 264 0.49 1.97 -0.14
C GLN A 264 0.23 0.48 -0.03
N ILE A 265 -0.09 -0.14 -1.16
CA ILE A 265 -0.06 -1.59 -1.26
C ILE A 265 1.42 -1.99 -1.30
N VAL A 266 2.04 -2.01 -0.13
CA VAL A 266 3.42 -2.46 0.01
C VAL A 266 3.39 -3.97 -0.18
N ASN A 267 4.13 -4.47 -1.16
CA ASN A 267 4.40 -5.90 -1.29
C ASN A 267 5.13 -6.35 -0.02
N GLY A 268 4.46 -7.04 0.88
CA GLY A 268 5.08 -7.51 2.11
C GLY A 268 4.10 -7.99 3.16
N PHE A 269 3.61 -9.22 3.00
CA PHE A 269 3.41 -10.18 4.10
C PHE A 269 3.72 -11.58 3.56
#